data_AF-A0A1X2HJJ6-F1
#
_entry.id   AF-A0A1X2HJJ6-F1
#
_cell.length_a   1.000
_cell.length_b   1.000
_cell.length_c   1.000
_cell.angle_alpha   90.00
_cell.angle_beta   90.00
_cell.angle_gamma   90.00
#
_symmetry.space_group_name_H-M   'P 1'
#
loop_
_entity.id
_entity.type
_entity.pdbx_description
1 polymer ?
#
loop_
_entity_poly.entity_id
_entity_poly.type
_entity_poly.pdbx_seq_one_letter_code
_entity_poly.pdbx_strand_id
1 'polypeptide(L)'
;MVNASLADAMRALLKAQSTRVALYKEFDDAFKDFLNTTCSAEEYQLVCTTVTQGFQEVSTEIQAIEAQVTAGRPDIAGLIRQLQNLEKDKLYMTCRSQILTIEARETDKDLDEPIQDLKTSLETTLADITEVWDAIREEATELAYA
;
A
#
# COMPACT_ATOMS: atom_id res chain seq x y z
N MET A 1 -11.52 -9.94 -28.24
CA MET A 1 -11.31 -10.86 -27.09
C MET A 1 -10.20 -10.36 -26.16
N VAL A 2 -9.02 -9.97 -26.69
CA VAL A 2 -7.87 -9.47 -25.90
C VAL A 2 -8.18 -8.19 -25.09
N ASN A 3 -8.91 -7.22 -25.66
CA ASN A 3 -9.27 -5.98 -24.94
C ASN A 3 -10.21 -6.23 -23.74
N ALA A 4 -11.15 -7.18 -23.86
CA ALA A 4 -12.06 -7.51 -22.77
C ALA A 4 -11.30 -8.10 -21.56
N SER A 5 -10.36 -9.02 -21.80
CA SER A 5 -9.53 -9.60 -20.73
C SER A 5 -8.59 -8.59 -20.07
N LEU A 6 -8.15 -7.58 -20.81
CA LEU A 6 -7.28 -6.51 -20.28
C LEU A 6 -8.09 -5.50 -19.46
N ALA A 7 -9.26 -5.09 -19.94
CA ALA A 7 -10.16 -4.23 -19.17
C ALA A 7 -10.61 -4.90 -17.86
N ASP A 8 -10.88 -6.21 -17.88
CA ASP A 8 -11.18 -6.98 -16.67
C ASP A 8 -10.01 -6.98 -15.68
N ALA A 9 -8.78 -7.16 -16.17
CA ALA A 9 -7.56 -7.09 -15.35
C ALA A 9 -7.38 -5.71 -14.71
N MET A 10 -7.63 -4.62 -15.45
CA MET A 10 -7.56 -3.27 -14.90
C MET A 10 -8.65 -3.02 -13.84
N ARG A 11 -9.88 -3.50 -14.03
CA ARG A 11 -10.93 -3.40 -13.00
C ARG A 11 -10.56 -4.18 -11.74
N ALA A 12 -9.95 -5.36 -11.89
CA ALA A 12 -9.44 -6.12 -10.75
C ALA A 12 -8.34 -5.35 -10.02
N LEU A 13 -7.41 -4.71 -10.75
CA LEU A 13 -6.37 -3.86 -10.17
C LEU A 13 -6.94 -2.68 -9.37
N LEU A 14 -7.93 -1.97 -9.92
CA LEU A 14 -8.62 -0.87 -9.23
C LEU A 14 -9.25 -1.34 -7.92
N LYS A 15 -9.88 -2.51 -7.93
CA LYS A 15 -10.47 -3.12 -6.74
C LYS A 15 -9.40 -3.51 -5.72
N ALA A 16 -8.34 -4.19 -6.15
CA ALA A 16 -7.25 -4.61 -5.28
C ALA A 16 -6.55 -3.39 -4.65
N GLN A 17 -6.28 -2.33 -5.41
CA GLN A 17 -5.70 -1.10 -4.86
C GLN A 17 -6.63 -0.43 -3.83
N SER A 18 -7.94 -0.43 -4.07
CA SER A 18 -8.92 0.05 -3.09
C SER A 18 -8.88 -0.76 -1.78
N THR A 19 -8.81 -2.10 -1.87
CA THR A 19 -8.62 -2.98 -0.72
C THR A 19 -7.33 -2.65 0.04
N ARG A 20 -6.22 -2.43 -0.66
CA ARG A 20 -4.94 -2.03 -0.04
C ARG A 20 -5.07 -0.72 0.72
N VAL A 21 -5.75 0.28 0.17
CA VAL A 21 -5.98 1.56 0.84
C VAL A 21 -6.82 1.37 2.12
N ALA A 22 -7.84 0.52 2.08
CA ALA A 22 -8.64 0.20 3.26
C ALA A 22 -7.80 -0.49 4.36
N LEU A 23 -6.90 -1.41 4.00
CA LEU A 23 -5.99 -2.05 4.95
C LEU A 23 -5.03 -1.06 5.61
N TYR A 24 -4.47 -0.11 4.85
CA TYR A 24 -3.66 0.97 5.44
C TYR A 24 -4.45 1.82 6.42
N LYS A 25 -5.71 2.12 6.10
CA LYS A 25 -6.58 2.88 6.98
C LYS A 25 -6.84 2.12 8.29
N GLU A 26 -7.20 0.84 8.20
CA GLU A 26 -7.40 -0.01 9.37
C GLU A 26 -6.14 -0.10 10.25
N PHE A 27 -4.99 -0.24 9.61
CA PHE A 27 -3.71 -0.30 10.30
C PHE A 27 -3.36 1.02 11.03
N ASP A 28 -3.55 2.17 10.37
CA ASP A 28 -3.30 3.49 10.95
C ASP A 28 -4.30 3.82 12.07
N ASP A 29 -5.58 3.51 11.89
CA ASP A 29 -6.61 3.73 12.90
C ASP A 29 -6.31 2.88 14.17
N ALA A 30 -5.96 1.60 14.00
CA ALA A 30 -5.58 0.74 15.13
C ALA A 30 -4.33 1.21 15.86
N PHE A 31 -3.35 1.74 15.12
CA PHE A 31 -2.15 2.32 15.74
C PHE A 31 -2.50 3.58 16.56
N LYS A 32 -3.36 4.46 16.05
CA LYS A 32 -3.84 5.63 16.80
C LYS A 32 -4.61 5.23 18.07
N ASP A 33 -5.46 4.21 17.99
CA ASP A 33 -6.20 3.71 19.14
C ASP A 33 -5.26 3.13 20.20
N PHE A 34 -4.23 2.39 19.77
CA PHE A 34 -3.16 1.91 20.65
C PHE A 34 -2.43 3.07 21.32
N LEU A 35 -2.01 4.09 20.56
CA LEU A 35 -1.33 5.26 21.10
C LEU A 35 -2.20 6.07 22.07
N ASN A 36 -3.52 6.05 21.90
CA ASN A 36 -4.48 6.74 22.77
C ASN A 36 -4.98 5.86 23.93
N THR A 37 -4.38 4.68 24.15
CA THR A 37 -4.78 3.71 25.19
C THR A 37 -6.25 3.25 25.08
N THR A 38 -6.84 3.40 23.90
CA THR A 38 -8.20 2.94 23.57
C THR A 38 -8.21 1.47 23.14
N CYS A 39 -7.04 0.96 22.75
CA CYS A 39 -6.77 -0.42 22.34
C CYS A 39 -5.56 -0.96 23.12
N SER A 40 -5.63 -2.21 23.57
CA SER A 40 -4.53 -2.91 24.23
C SER A 40 -3.45 -3.36 23.22
N ALA A 41 -2.25 -3.70 23.72
CA ALA A 41 -1.18 -4.23 22.88
C ALA A 41 -1.58 -5.54 22.17
N GLU A 42 -2.39 -6.39 22.84
CA GLU A 42 -2.88 -7.65 22.28
C GLU A 42 -3.88 -7.43 21.15
N GLU A 43 -4.81 -6.49 21.32
CA GLU A 43 -5.76 -6.09 20.29
C GLU A 43 -5.06 -5.44 19.09
N TYR A 44 -4.07 -4.58 19.35
CA TYR A 44 -3.26 -3.99 18.29
C TYR A 44 -2.48 -5.05 17.50
N GLN A 45 -1.86 -6.00 18.20
CA GLN A 45 -1.14 -7.11 17.57
C GLN A 45 -2.05 -8.01 16.71
N LEU A 46 -3.30 -8.19 17.14
CA LEU A 46 -4.30 -8.92 16.35
C LEU A 46 -4.59 -8.18 15.03
N VAL A 47 -4.81 -6.86 15.08
CA VAL A 47 -4.98 -6.05 13.86
C VAL A 47 -3.76 -6.14 12.97
N CYS A 48 -2.54 -5.97 13.51
CA CYS A 48 -1.29 -6.12 12.75
C CYS A 48 -1.22 -7.46 12.00
N THR A 49 -1.64 -8.55 12.64
CA THR A 49 -1.67 -9.88 12.03
C THR A 49 -2.68 -9.94 10.88
N THR A 50 -3.91 -9.44 11.11
CA THR A 50 -4.98 -9.39 10.12
C THR A 50 -4.58 -8.56 8.90
N VAL A 51 -4.09 -7.34 9.10
CA VAL A 51 -3.73 -6.45 7.99
C VAL A 51 -2.50 -6.97 7.23
N THR A 52 -1.54 -7.61 7.92
CA THR A 52 -0.39 -8.25 7.25
C THR A 52 -0.85 -9.34 6.28
N GLN A 53 -1.79 -10.19 6.70
CA GLN A 53 -2.37 -11.20 5.84
C GLN A 53 -3.11 -10.55 4.65
N GLY A 54 -3.91 -9.51 4.90
CA GLY A 54 -4.57 -8.75 3.85
C GLY A 54 -3.60 -8.12 2.84
N PHE A 55 -2.49 -7.55 3.31
CA PHE A 55 -1.44 -7.00 2.45
C PHE A 55 -0.78 -8.08 1.58
N GLN A 56 -0.54 -9.26 2.14
CA GLN A 56 0.01 -10.39 1.39
C GLN A 56 -0.95 -10.86 0.29
N GLU A 57 -2.23 -11.00 0.62
CA GLU A 57 -3.28 -11.43 -0.33
C GLU A 57 -3.41 -10.44 -1.49
N VAL A 58 -3.56 -9.14 -1.19
CA VAL A 58 -3.73 -8.12 -2.23
C VAL A 58 -2.49 -7.94 -3.10
N SER A 59 -1.28 -8.12 -2.53
CA SER A 59 -0.03 -8.08 -3.29
C SER A 59 0.09 -9.29 -4.23
N THR A 60 -0.34 -10.46 -3.77
CA THR A 60 -0.36 -11.69 -4.60
C THR A 60 -1.36 -11.55 -5.76
N GLU A 61 -2.55 -10.99 -5.50
CA GLU A 61 -3.55 -10.69 -6.53
C GLU A 61 -2.98 -9.73 -7.59
N ILE A 62 -2.31 -8.66 -7.17
CA ILE A 62 -1.74 -7.67 -8.10
C ILE A 62 -0.57 -8.24 -8.91
N GLN A 63 0.26 -9.11 -8.34
CA GLN A 63 1.30 -9.82 -9.10
C GLN A 63 0.71 -10.72 -10.19
N ALA A 64 -0.41 -11.40 -9.91
CA ALA A 64 -1.10 -12.19 -10.91
C ALA A 64 -1.67 -11.31 -12.04
N ILE A 65 -2.23 -10.15 -11.70
CA ILE A 65 -2.70 -9.16 -12.68
C ILE A 65 -1.53 -8.64 -13.53
N GLU A 66 -0.41 -8.27 -12.91
CA GLU A 66 0.80 -7.83 -13.62
C GLU A 66 1.25 -8.88 -14.66
N ALA A 67 1.32 -10.16 -14.25
CA ALA A 67 1.71 -11.26 -15.12
C ALA A 67 0.73 -11.45 -16.30
N GLN A 68 -0.57 -11.31 -16.05
CA GLN A 68 -1.60 -11.40 -17.09
C GLN A 68 -1.47 -10.27 -18.13
N VAL A 69 -1.16 -9.04 -17.67
CA VAL A 69 -1.07 -7.86 -18.53
C VAL A 69 0.24 -7.82 -19.33
N THR A 70 1.32 -8.39 -18.79
CA THR A 70 2.69 -8.33 -19.35
C THR A 70 2.78 -8.73 -20.83
N ALA A 71 2.04 -9.76 -21.26
CA ALA A 71 2.13 -10.25 -22.64
C ALA A 71 1.49 -9.30 -23.68
N GLY A 72 0.53 -8.47 -23.27
CA GLY A 72 -0.22 -7.59 -24.17
C GLY A 72 0.13 -6.10 -24.02
N ARG A 73 0.44 -5.67 -22.79
CA ARG A 73 0.76 -4.28 -22.43
C ARG A 73 1.89 -4.25 -21.40
N PRO A 74 3.15 -4.53 -21.82
CA PRO A 74 4.30 -4.54 -20.91
C PRO A 74 4.57 -3.18 -20.25
N ASP A 75 4.14 -2.10 -20.89
CA ASP A 75 4.11 -0.74 -20.37
C ASP A 75 3.21 -0.61 -19.13
N ILE A 76 1.96 -1.08 -19.20
CA ILE A 76 1.04 -1.10 -18.05
C ILE A 76 1.59 -2.02 -16.95
N ALA A 77 2.13 -3.19 -17.31
CA ALA A 77 2.76 -4.08 -16.34
C ALA A 77 3.94 -3.41 -15.61
N GLY A 78 4.70 -2.56 -16.31
CA GLY A 78 5.75 -1.73 -15.73
C GLY A 78 5.23 -0.77 -14.66
N LEU A 79 4.12 -0.07 -14.95
CA LEU A 79 3.45 0.81 -13.98
C LEU A 79 2.94 0.04 -12.75
N ILE A 80 2.33 -1.14 -12.96
CA ILE A 80 1.85 -1.99 -11.86
C ILE A 80 3.01 -2.43 -10.96
N ARG A 81 4.14 -2.83 -11.57
CA ARG A 81 5.35 -3.21 -10.82
C ARG A 81 5.92 -2.03 -10.02
N GLN A 82 5.95 -0.84 -10.63
CA GLN A 82 6.39 0.37 -9.95
C GLN A 82 5.50 0.68 -8.74
N LEU A 83 4.17 0.60 -8.91
CA LEU A 83 3.21 0.73 -7.81
C LEU A 83 3.48 -0.29 -6.70
N GLN A 84 3.72 -1.56 -7.03
CA GLN A 84 4.05 -2.60 -6.04
C GLN A 84 5.31 -2.28 -5.24
N ASN A 85 6.36 -1.79 -5.88
CA ASN A 85 7.61 -1.43 -5.21
C ASN A 85 7.39 -0.24 -4.25
N LEU A 86 6.72 0.81 -4.73
CA LEU A 86 6.43 1.97 -3.89
C LEU A 86 5.53 1.62 -2.70
N GLU A 87 4.53 0.75 -2.91
CA GLU A 87 3.66 0.27 -1.82
C GLU A 87 4.42 -0.58 -0.80
N LYS A 88 5.39 -1.38 -1.24
CA LYS A 88 6.28 -2.12 -0.33
C LYS A 88 7.13 -1.16 0.51
N ASP A 89 7.70 -0.14 -0.12
CA ASP A 89 8.54 0.85 0.57
C ASP A 89 7.71 1.67 1.57
N LYS A 90 6.49 2.07 1.18
CA LYS A 90 5.51 2.71 2.07
C LYS A 90 5.19 1.84 3.28
N LEU A 91 4.86 0.56 3.08
CA LEU A 91 4.55 -0.34 4.19
C LEU A 91 5.75 -0.50 5.14
N TYR A 92 6.95 -0.68 4.59
CA TYR A 92 8.18 -0.77 5.37
C TYR A 92 8.39 0.47 6.25
N MET A 93 8.32 1.67 5.65
CA MET A 93 8.51 2.92 6.38
C MET A 93 7.41 3.19 7.40
N THR A 94 6.16 2.81 7.09
CA THR A 94 5.03 2.88 8.03
C THR A 94 5.31 2.03 9.26
N CYS A 95 5.64 0.75 9.08
CA CYS A 95 5.98 -0.15 10.18
C CYS A 95 7.18 0.36 10.98
N ARG A 96 8.23 0.87 10.29
CA ARG A 96 9.42 1.40 10.96
C ARG A 96 9.09 2.63 11.83
N SER A 97 8.27 3.55 11.30
CA SER A 97 7.84 4.75 12.01
C SER A 97 7.03 4.41 13.25
N GLN A 98 6.11 3.46 13.15
CA GLN A 98 5.34 2.98 14.30
C GLN A 98 6.23 2.33 15.36
N ILE A 99 7.15 1.45 14.97
CA ILE A 99 8.10 0.80 15.90
C ILE A 99 8.92 1.85 16.66
N LEU A 100 9.49 2.85 15.96
CA LEU A 100 10.26 3.91 16.61
C LEU A 100 9.39 4.77 17.53
N THR A 101 8.14 5.03 17.16
CA THR A 101 7.19 5.77 18.00
C THR A 101 6.86 5.02 19.28
N ILE A 102 6.75 3.68 19.23
CA ILE A 102 6.55 2.83 20.40
C ILE A 102 7.83 2.85 21.26
N GLU A 103 9.00 2.65 20.66
CA GLU A 103 10.28 2.66 21.36
C GLU A 103 10.55 4.00 22.08
N ALA A 104 10.21 5.13 21.46
CA ALA A 104 10.32 6.46 22.05
C ALA A 104 9.39 6.68 23.25
N ARG A 105 8.27 5.93 23.33
CA ARG A 105 7.34 6.00 24.47
C ARG A 105 7.74 5.07 25.61
N GLU A 106 8.35 3.94 25.28
CA GLU A 106 8.78 2.93 26.26
C GLU A 106 10.18 3.22 26.82
N THR A 107 10.96 4.09 26.16
CA THR A 107 12.34 4.42 26.54
C THR A 107 12.57 5.93 26.54
N ASP A 108 13.59 6.42 27.27
CA ASP A 108 14.00 7.83 27.25
C ASP A 108 14.87 8.19 26.01
N LYS A 109 14.77 7.42 24.92
CA LYS A 109 15.53 7.69 23.69
C LYS A 109 14.86 8.80 22.89
N ASP A 110 15.66 9.81 22.53
CA ASP A 110 15.25 10.78 21.51
C ASP A 110 15.31 10.11 20.14
N LEU A 111 14.13 9.83 19.58
CA LEU A 111 13.93 9.26 18.26
C LEU A 111 13.12 10.20 17.37
N ASP A 112 13.01 11.48 17.72
CA ASP A 112 12.19 12.44 16.98
C ASP A 112 12.72 12.64 15.57
N GLU A 113 14.03 12.86 15.41
CA GLU A 113 14.68 13.03 14.10
C GLU A 113 14.44 11.82 13.15
N PRO A 114 14.76 10.56 13.52
CA PRO A 114 14.52 9.42 12.63
C PRO A 114 13.04 9.17 12.34
N ILE A 115 12.12 9.53 13.25
CA ILE A 115 10.68 9.48 13.00
C ILE A 115 10.27 10.53 11.96
N GLN A 116 10.82 11.75 12.03
CA GLN A 116 10.52 12.81 11.06
C GLN A 116 11.11 12.52 9.68
N ASP A 117 12.30 11.92 9.60
CA ASP A 117 12.89 11.49 8.33
C ASP A 117 12.02 10.45 7.62
N LEU A 118 11.48 9.49 8.36
CA LEU A 118 10.56 8.49 7.83
C LEU A 118 9.25 9.12 7.36
N LYS A 119 8.71 10.10 8.08
CA LYS A 119 7.50 10.83 7.66
C LYS A 119 7.71 11.59 6.36
N THR A 120 8.84 12.31 6.25
CA THR A 120 9.20 13.04 5.03
C THR A 120 9.38 12.09 3.84
N SER A 121 10.01 10.94 4.08
CA SER A 121 10.16 9.89 3.06
C SER A 121 8.81 9.30 2.64
N LEU A 122 7.91 9.05 3.60
CA LEU A 122 6.55 8.60 3.34
C LEU A 122 5.75 9.60 2.49
N GLU A 123 5.85 10.90 2.78
CA GLU A 123 5.19 11.94 1.97
C GLU A 123 5.66 11.91 0.51
N THR A 124 6.97 11.74 0.30
CA THR A 124 7.55 11.60 -1.05
C THR A 124 7.03 10.34 -1.75
N THR A 125 7.09 9.19 -1.08
CA THR A 125 6.59 7.93 -1.64
C THR A 125 5.09 7.98 -1.92
N LEU A 126 4.29 8.68 -1.11
CA LEU A 126 2.86 8.86 -1.37
C LEU A 126 2.61 9.72 -2.61
N ALA A 127 3.42 10.75 -2.85
CA ALA A 127 3.36 11.53 -4.09
C ALA A 127 3.67 10.64 -5.31
N ASP A 128 4.74 9.84 -5.23
CA ASP A 128 5.12 8.91 -6.31
C ASP A 128 4.04 7.85 -6.57
N ILE A 129 3.43 7.30 -5.51
CA ILE A 129 2.29 6.37 -5.63
C ILE A 129 1.13 7.06 -6.36
N THR A 130 0.83 8.32 -6.01
CA THR A 130 -0.28 9.06 -6.61
C THR A 130 -0.05 9.27 -8.10
N GLU A 131 1.17 9.67 -8.50
CA GLU A 131 1.54 9.85 -9.90
C GLU A 131 1.40 8.54 -10.70
N VAL A 132 1.99 7.44 -10.21
CA VAL A 132 1.88 6.14 -10.87
C VAL A 132 0.43 5.66 -10.94
N TRP A 133 -0.35 5.91 -9.89
CA TRP A 133 -1.75 5.54 -9.83
C TRP A 133 -2.62 6.34 -10.80
N ASP A 134 -2.31 7.62 -11.01
CA ASP A 134 -2.98 8.45 -12.01
C ASP A 134 -2.72 7.92 -13.43
N ALA A 135 -1.46 7.59 -13.75
CA ALA A 135 -1.12 6.98 -15.03
C ALA A 135 -1.85 5.64 -15.26
N ILE A 136 -1.93 4.78 -14.25
CA ILE A 136 -2.69 3.52 -14.32
C ILE A 136 -4.19 3.77 -14.57
N ARG A 137 -4.77 4.80 -13.95
CA ARG A 137 -6.18 5.14 -14.11
C ARG A 137 -6.49 5.71 -15.49
N GLU A 138 -5.58 6.49 -16.06
CA GLU A 138 -5.68 6.98 -17.44
C GLU A 138 -5.73 5.81 -18.41
N GLU A 139 -4.77 4.88 -18.31
CA GLU A 139 -4.72 3.65 -19.11
C GLU A 139 -5.99 2.80 -18.98
N ALA A 140 -6.50 2.62 -17.75
CA ALA A 140 -7.73 1.89 -17.50
C ALA A 140 -8.95 2.56 -18.17
N THR A 141 -8.97 3.89 -18.21
CA THR A 141 -10.05 4.68 -18.80
C THR A 141 -10.01 4.55 -20.32
N GLU A 142 -8.85 4.70 -20.95
CA GLU A 142 -8.69 4.50 -22.39
C GLU A 142 -9.16 3.12 -22.84
N LEU A 143 -8.76 2.07 -22.10
CA LEU A 143 -9.16 0.69 -22.37
C LEU A 143 -10.66 0.43 -22.17
N ALA A 144 -11.36 1.22 -21.36
CA ALA A 144 -12.79 1.10 -21.18
C ALA A 144 -13.59 1.69 -22.35
N TYR A 145 -12.99 2.61 -23.12
CA TYR A 145 -13.60 3.28 -24.26
C TYR A 145 -13.09 2.79 -25.63
N ALA A 146 -12.09 1.91 -25.66
CA ALA A 146 -11.50 1.30 -26.86
C ALA A 146 -12.23 0.01 -27.30
#